data_AF-A0A2K9UZ61-F1
#
_entry.id   AF-A0A2K9UZ61-F1
#
_cell.length_a   1.000
_cell.length_b   1.000
_cell.length_c   1.000
_cell.angle_alpha   90.00
_cell.angle_beta   90.00
_cell.angle_gamma   90.00
#
_symmetry.space_group_name_H-M   'P 1'
#
loop_
_entity.id
_entity.type
_entity.pdbx_description
1 polymer ?
#
loop_
_entity_poly.entity_id
_entity_poly.type
_entity_poly.pdbx_seq_one_letter_code
_entity_poly.pdbx_strand_id
1 'polypeptide(L)'
;MPNFTWEAGRLLGYVGRVAIAIRMNTPYNGAYDPRAPHHADDVMWLADSLHHFERLGHALQESNLQIIEDTCNTLLAIYKDYGRSDTGMKSEPAATFQRQTAFRLNEGRAILTELRDKARALRDQEQDQDLER
;
A
#
# COMPACT_ATOMS: atom_id res chain seq x y z
N MET A 1 -6.71 7.01 -22.97
CA MET A 1 -5.87 6.44 -21.90
C MET A 1 -6.65 6.44 -20.60
N PRO A 2 -6.63 5.34 -19.85
CA PRO A 2 -7.16 5.28 -18.48
C PRO A 2 -6.63 6.44 -17.63
N ASN A 3 -7.53 7.11 -16.89
CA ASN A 3 -7.14 8.21 -16.00
C ASN A 3 -7.21 7.74 -14.55
N PHE A 4 -6.05 7.59 -13.89
CA PHE A 4 -5.93 7.25 -12.47
C PHE A 4 -5.40 8.40 -11.60
N THR A 5 -5.44 9.66 -12.06
CA THR A 5 -4.81 10.79 -11.37
C THR A 5 -5.32 10.97 -9.94
N TRP A 6 -6.61 10.78 -9.71
CA TRP A 6 -7.21 10.90 -8.37
C TRP A 6 -6.66 9.83 -7.41
N GLU A 7 -6.71 8.56 -7.82
CA GLU A 7 -6.28 7.44 -7.00
C GLU A 7 -4.76 7.47 -6.79
N ALA A 8 -3.99 7.83 -7.81
CA ALA A 8 -2.55 8.00 -7.73
C ALA A 8 -2.16 9.14 -6.77
N GLY A 9 -2.88 10.26 -6.78
CA GLY A 9 -2.67 11.36 -5.84
C GLY A 9 -2.94 10.94 -4.39
N ARG A 10 -4.01 10.17 -4.16
CA ARG A 10 -4.30 9.60 -2.84
C ARG A 10 -3.25 8.61 -2.39
N LEU A 11 -2.78 7.73 -3.30
CA LEU A 11 -1.71 6.78 -3.03
C LEU A 11 -0.42 7.51 -2.64
N LEU A 12 -0.04 8.57 -3.37
CA LEU A 12 1.12 9.39 -3.05
C LEU A 12 1.01 10.02 -1.66
N GLY A 13 -0.16 10.57 -1.32
CA GLY A 13 -0.42 11.12 0.01
C GLY A 13 -0.39 10.06 1.13
N TYR A 14 -0.83 8.83 0.85
CA TYR A 14 -0.71 7.70 1.77
C TYR A 14 0.77 7.31 1.97
N VAL A 15 1.53 7.12 0.89
CA VAL A 15 2.97 6.80 0.92
C VAL A 15 3.75 7.86 1.71
N GLY A 16 3.45 9.14 1.52
CA GLY A 16 4.06 10.23 2.29
C GLY A 16 3.82 10.11 3.80
N ARG A 17 2.62 9.69 4.23
CA ARG A 17 2.32 9.47 5.65
C ARG A 17 2.97 8.22 6.23
N VAL A 18 3.13 7.16 5.44
CA VAL A 18 3.94 5.99 5.85
C VAL A 18 5.41 6.41 6.00
N ALA A 19 5.95 7.22 5.07
CA ALA A 19 7.32 7.75 5.18
C ALA A 19 7.51 8.62 6.43
N ILE A 20 6.51 9.41 6.83
CA ILE A 20 6.52 10.13 8.11
C ILE A 20 6.59 9.13 9.28
N ALA A 21 5.78 8.07 9.27
CA ALA A 21 5.82 7.06 10.32
C ALA A 21 7.19 6.36 10.41
N ILE A 22 7.81 6.04 9.27
CA ILE A 22 9.19 5.53 9.23
C ILE A 22 10.12 6.51 9.94
N ARG A 23 10.11 7.78 9.53
CA ARG A 23 10.95 8.83 10.12
C ARG A 23 10.76 8.95 11.62
N MET A 24 9.54 8.82 12.12
CA MET A 24 9.23 8.92 13.56
C MET A 24 9.71 7.73 14.39
N ASN A 25 10.12 6.62 13.75
CA ASN A 25 10.74 5.46 14.39
C ASN A 25 12.29 5.45 14.23
N THR A 26 12.89 6.60 13.92
CA THR A 26 14.34 6.77 13.80
C THR A 26 14.85 7.82 14.80
N PRO A 27 16.19 8.01 14.96
CA PRO A 27 16.77 9.07 15.80
C PRO A 27 16.33 10.51 15.47
N TYR A 28 15.64 10.72 14.35
CA TYR A 28 14.99 12.00 14.06
C TYR A 28 13.95 12.39 15.11
N ASN A 29 13.25 11.42 15.69
CA ASN A 29 12.25 11.65 16.72
C ASN A 29 12.93 11.83 18.09
N GLY A 30 12.67 12.94 18.78
CA GLY A 30 13.21 13.18 20.12
C GLY A 30 12.76 12.15 21.18
N ALA A 31 11.71 11.38 20.90
CA ALA A 31 11.23 10.27 21.75
C ALA A 31 11.81 8.89 21.34
N TYR A 32 12.72 8.83 20.37
CA TYR A 32 13.36 7.59 19.95
C TYR A 32 14.28 7.03 21.04
N ASP A 33 14.12 5.75 21.37
CA ASP A 33 15.05 5.02 22.24
C ASP A 33 15.75 3.90 21.47
N PRO A 34 17.07 3.97 21.22
CA PRO A 34 17.80 2.92 20.50
C PRO A 34 17.77 1.56 21.19
N ARG A 35 17.42 1.50 22.48
CA ARG A 35 17.29 0.24 23.24
C ARG A 35 15.91 -0.40 23.08
N ALA A 36 14.96 0.31 22.50
CA ALA A 36 13.61 -0.19 22.32
C ALA A 36 13.51 -0.93 20.97
N PRO A 37 13.41 -2.28 20.97
CA PRO A 37 13.52 -3.07 19.74
C PRO A 37 12.39 -2.79 18.73
N HIS A 38 11.22 -2.36 19.23
CA HIS A 38 10.06 -2.06 18.41
C HIS A 38 10.30 -0.97 17.36
N HIS A 39 11.25 -0.04 17.56
CA HIS A 39 11.54 0.97 16.53
C HIS A 39 12.15 0.35 15.27
N ALA A 40 13.06 -0.62 15.42
CA ALA A 40 13.66 -1.30 14.29
C ALA A 40 12.64 -2.19 13.57
N ASP A 41 11.80 -2.89 14.33
CA ASP A 41 10.67 -3.67 13.81
C ASP A 41 9.68 -2.77 13.05
N ASP A 42 9.31 -1.63 13.63
CA ASP A 42 8.36 -0.69 13.03
C ASP A 42 8.92 -0.16 11.71
N VAL A 43 10.19 0.29 11.67
CA VAL A 43 10.83 0.73 10.43
C VAL A 43 10.83 -0.38 9.37
N MET A 44 11.16 -1.62 9.75
CA MET A 44 11.19 -2.75 8.83
C MET A 44 9.82 -2.99 8.19
N TRP A 45 8.75 -3.14 9.00
CA TRP A 45 7.41 -3.41 8.49
C TRP A 45 6.82 -2.24 7.71
N LEU A 46 7.11 -1.01 8.13
CA LEU A 46 6.67 0.18 7.40
C LEU A 46 7.36 0.29 6.04
N ALA A 47 8.67 0.01 5.97
CA ALA A 47 9.42 0.00 4.71
C ALA A 47 8.95 -1.15 3.78
N ASP A 48 8.73 -2.34 4.34
CA ASP A 48 8.18 -3.50 3.64
C ASP A 48 6.81 -3.17 3.01
N SER A 49 5.95 -2.45 3.75
CA SER A 49 4.64 -2.02 3.24
C SER A 49 4.70 -1.06 2.04
N LEU A 50 5.83 -0.38 1.84
CA LEU A 50 6.09 0.50 0.71
C LEU A 50 6.76 -0.23 -0.45
N HIS A 51 7.57 -1.26 -0.17
CA HIS A 51 8.36 -1.99 -1.16
C HIS A 51 7.50 -2.50 -2.33
N HIS A 52 6.28 -2.93 -2.04
CA HIS A 52 5.37 -3.49 -3.03
C HIS A 52 4.70 -2.46 -3.96
N PHE A 53 4.85 -1.15 -3.73
CA PHE A 53 4.24 -0.11 -4.56
C PHE A 53 4.99 0.20 -5.86
N GLU A 54 6.26 -0.19 -5.98
CA GLU A 54 7.04 0.02 -7.20
C GLU A 54 6.34 -0.58 -8.44
N ARG A 55 5.96 -1.86 -8.33
CA ARG A 55 5.26 -2.58 -9.41
C ARG A 55 3.93 -1.92 -9.78
N LEU A 56 3.21 -1.40 -8.79
CA LEU A 56 1.94 -0.69 -9.02
C LEU A 56 2.18 0.63 -9.77
N GLY A 57 3.24 1.37 -9.40
CA GLY A 57 3.65 2.59 -10.08
C GLY A 57 3.94 2.37 -11.57
N HIS A 58 4.70 1.33 -11.90
CA HIS A 58 4.97 0.96 -13.29
C HIS A 58 3.69 0.56 -14.05
N ALA A 59 2.84 -0.27 -13.43
CA ALA A 59 1.58 -0.68 -14.05
C ALA A 59 0.66 0.52 -14.38
N LEU A 60 0.63 1.53 -13.50
CA LEU A 60 -0.10 2.78 -13.71
C LEU A 60 0.50 3.61 -14.85
N GLN A 61 1.82 3.70 -14.96
CA GLN A 61 2.49 4.43 -16.04
C GLN A 61 2.22 3.80 -17.41
N GLU A 62 2.25 2.48 -17.47
CA GLU A 62 2.00 1.71 -18.70
C GLU A 62 0.49 1.61 -19.04
N SER A 63 -0.39 2.07 -18.15
CA SER A 63 -1.85 1.91 -18.27
C SER A 63 -2.30 0.46 -18.48
N ASN A 64 -1.54 -0.51 -17.97
CA ASN A 64 -1.85 -1.93 -18.13
C ASN A 64 -2.88 -2.38 -17.09
N LEU A 65 -4.16 -2.36 -17.46
CA LEU A 65 -5.29 -2.62 -16.56
C LEU A 65 -5.20 -3.99 -15.86
N GLN A 66 -4.74 -5.02 -16.56
CA GLN A 66 -4.57 -6.36 -16.00
C GLN A 66 -3.49 -6.36 -14.91
N ILE A 67 -2.32 -5.77 -15.18
CA ILE A 67 -1.22 -5.72 -14.22
C ILE A 67 -1.58 -4.85 -13.01
N ILE A 68 -2.34 -3.75 -13.21
CA ILE A 68 -2.86 -2.92 -12.12
C ILE A 68 -3.76 -3.75 -11.21
N GLU A 69 -4.73 -4.48 -11.77
CA GLU A 69 -5.62 -5.35 -10.99
C GLU A 69 -4.82 -6.39 -10.18
N ASP A 70 -3.94 -7.14 -10.85
CA ASP A 70 -3.18 -8.23 -10.22
C ASP A 70 -2.29 -7.71 -9.09
N THR A 71 -1.63 -6.59 -9.32
CA THR A 71 -0.77 -5.95 -8.31
C THR A 71 -1.59 -5.46 -7.12
N CYS A 72 -2.76 -4.87 -7.36
CA CYS A 72 -3.66 -4.47 -6.28
C CYS A 72 -4.17 -5.68 -5.48
N ASN A 73 -4.49 -6.80 -6.13
CA ASN A 73 -4.87 -8.04 -5.44
C ASN A 73 -3.76 -8.57 -4.54
N THR A 74 -2.51 -8.60 -5.03
CA THR A 74 -1.33 -8.97 -4.23
C THR A 74 -1.16 -8.04 -3.02
N LEU A 75 -1.19 -6.72 -3.24
CA LEU A 75 -1.07 -5.72 -2.18
C LEU A 75 -2.19 -5.83 -1.13
N LEU A 76 -3.43 -6.07 -1.56
CA LEU A 76 -4.57 -6.26 -0.65
C LEU A 76 -4.41 -7.52 0.21
N ALA A 77 -3.85 -8.61 -0.34
CA ALA A 77 -3.54 -9.81 0.43
C ALA A 77 -2.47 -9.53 1.48
N ILE A 78 -1.38 -8.87 1.11
CA ILE A 78 -0.30 -8.47 2.02
C ILE A 78 -0.82 -7.57 3.14
N TYR A 79 -1.61 -6.54 2.78
CA TYR A 79 -2.19 -5.61 3.76
C TYR A 79 -3.21 -6.29 4.68
N LYS A 80 -3.88 -7.36 4.22
CA LYS A 80 -4.73 -8.18 5.08
C LYS A 80 -3.88 -8.94 6.09
N ASP A 81 -2.74 -9.49 5.68
CA ASP A 81 -1.86 -10.26 6.55
C ASP A 81 -1.17 -9.38 7.60
N TYR A 82 -0.80 -8.15 7.26
CA TYR A 82 -0.33 -7.16 8.24
C TYR A 82 -1.35 -6.86 9.36
N GLY A 83 -2.65 -7.05 9.10
CA GLY A 83 -3.70 -6.84 10.09
C GLY A 83 -3.92 -8.01 11.06
N ARG A 84 -3.21 -9.13 10.88
CA ARG A 84 -3.38 -10.34 11.69
C ARG A 84 -2.39 -10.36 12.85
N SER A 85 -2.86 -10.70 14.04
CA SER A 85 -2.01 -11.10 15.16
C SER A 85 -1.50 -12.52 14.94
N ASP A 86 -0.29 -12.82 15.44
CA ASP A 86 0.34 -14.15 15.38
C ASP A 86 0.58 -14.69 13.95
N THR A 87 1.56 -14.11 13.26
CA THR A 87 1.93 -14.48 11.89
C THR A 87 3.12 -15.44 11.81
N GLY A 88 3.74 -15.81 12.94
CA GLY A 88 5.01 -16.55 12.98
C GLY A 88 6.19 -15.80 12.32
N MET A 89 6.03 -14.50 12.06
CA MET A 89 7.05 -13.65 11.43
C MET A 89 8.08 -13.16 12.46
N LYS A 90 9.14 -12.50 11.99
CA LYS A 90 10.25 -11.96 12.82
C LYS A 90 9.77 -11.08 13.99
N SER A 91 8.66 -10.38 13.80
CA SER A 91 7.92 -9.61 14.81
C SER A 91 6.45 -9.46 14.36
N GLU A 92 5.58 -8.93 15.22
CA GLU A 92 4.15 -8.80 14.91
C GLU A 92 3.85 -7.54 14.06
N PRO A 93 3.52 -7.67 12.76
CA PRO A 93 3.21 -6.52 11.91
C PRO A 93 1.97 -5.76 12.41
N ALA A 94 0.96 -6.47 12.93
CA ALA A 94 -0.26 -5.84 13.46
C ALA A 94 0.05 -4.82 14.55
N ALA A 95 0.98 -5.12 15.45
CA ALA A 95 1.40 -4.20 16.49
C ALA A 95 2.07 -2.94 15.90
N THR A 96 2.88 -3.10 14.85
CA THR A 96 3.49 -1.97 14.12
C THR A 96 2.42 -1.03 13.58
N PHE A 97 1.48 -1.54 12.78
CA PHE A 97 0.48 -0.69 12.12
C PHE A 97 -0.54 -0.09 13.10
N GLN A 98 -0.82 -0.75 14.22
CA GLN A 98 -1.69 -0.21 15.27
C GLN A 98 -1.07 0.98 16.02
N ARG A 99 0.26 0.98 16.21
CA ARG A 99 0.99 2.09 16.86
C ARG A 99 1.00 3.38 16.04
N GLN A 100 0.81 3.29 14.72
CA GLN A 100 0.96 4.46 13.86
C GLN A 100 -0.26 5.38 13.93
N THR A 101 -0.01 6.68 14.10
CA THR A 101 -1.04 7.73 14.12
C THR A 101 -1.11 8.51 12.81
N ALA A 102 -0.02 8.53 12.04
CA ALA A 102 0.08 9.28 10.78
C ALA A 102 -0.78 8.71 9.66
N PHE A 103 -1.08 7.41 9.68
CA PHE A 103 -1.90 6.73 8.68
C PHE A 103 -2.63 5.55 9.31
N ARG A 104 -3.59 4.97 8.58
CA ARG A 104 -4.26 3.72 8.95
C ARG A 104 -4.14 2.71 7.83
N LEU A 105 -3.88 1.45 8.16
CA LEU A 105 -3.76 0.37 7.17
C LEU A 105 -5.01 0.24 6.28
N ASN A 106 -6.19 0.48 6.83
CA ASN A 106 -7.46 0.47 6.09
C ASN A 106 -7.56 1.59 5.04
N GLU A 107 -6.87 2.71 5.22
CA GLU A 107 -6.81 3.77 4.22
C GLU A 107 -6.09 3.30 2.95
N GLY A 108 -4.94 2.64 3.12
CA GLY A 108 -4.21 2.02 2.00
C GLY A 108 -5.04 0.94 1.31
N ARG A 109 -5.75 0.10 2.08
CA ARG A 109 -6.65 -0.92 1.52
C ARG A 109 -7.79 -0.30 0.70
N ALA A 110 -8.35 0.82 1.13
CA ALA A 110 -9.40 1.52 0.39
C ALA A 110 -8.88 2.05 -0.95
N ILE A 111 -7.71 2.71 -0.94
CA ILE A 111 -7.07 3.22 -2.17
C ILE A 111 -6.79 2.07 -3.15
N LEU A 112 -6.25 0.96 -2.66
CA LEU A 112 -5.97 -0.24 -3.48
C LEU A 112 -7.23 -0.87 -4.05
N THR A 113 -8.31 -0.89 -3.27
CA THR A 113 -9.61 -1.40 -3.71
C THR A 113 -10.16 -0.55 -4.85
N GLU A 114 -10.14 0.77 -4.70
CA GLU A 114 -10.61 1.70 -5.73
C GLU A 114 -9.80 1.60 -7.03
N LEU A 115 -8.46 1.53 -6.92
CA LEU A 115 -7.58 1.32 -8.09
C LEU A 115 -7.94 0.04 -8.85
N ARG A 116 -8.06 -1.07 -8.12
CA ARG A 116 -8.41 -2.38 -8.68
C ARG A 116 -9.77 -2.35 -9.37
N ASP A 117 -10.79 -1.83 -8.68
CA ASP A 117 -12.16 -1.86 -9.15
C ASP A 117 -12.33 -0.97 -10.39
N LYS A 118 -11.64 0.17 -10.43
CA LYS A 118 -11.58 1.03 -11.61
C LYS A 118 -10.85 0.37 -12.78
N ALA A 119 -9.74 -0.33 -12.53
CA ALA A 119 -9.02 -1.05 -13.58
C ALA A 119 -9.88 -2.16 -14.21
N ARG A 120 -10.64 -2.90 -13.37
CA ARG A 120 -11.61 -3.89 -13.82
C ARG A 120 -12.70 -3.28 -14.70
N ALA A 121 -13.37 -2.24 -14.21
CA ALA A 121 -14.45 -1.59 -14.94
C ALA A 121 -14.01 -1.08 -16.32
N LEU A 122 -12.80 -0.52 -16.42
CA LEU A 122 -12.25 -0.05 -17.69
C LEU A 122 -11.93 -1.21 -18.65
N ARG A 123 -11.41 -2.34 -18.14
CA ARG A 123 -11.11 -3.51 -18.97
C ARG A 123 -12.39 -4.14 -19.51
N ASP A 124 -13.41 -4.25 -18.68
CA ASP A 124 -14.71 -4.81 -19.08
C ASP A 124 -15.34 -3.94 -20.18
N GLN A 125 -15.22 -2.60 -20.07
CA GLN A 125 -15.65 -1.66 -21.13
C GLN A 125 -14.87 -1.82 -22.44
N GLU A 126 -13.56 -2.07 -22.38
CA GLU A 126 -12.74 -2.32 -23.58
C GLU A 126 -13.16 -3.62 -24.28
N GLN A 127 -13.47 -4.67 -23.52
CA GLN A 127 -13.93 -5.95 -24.07
C GLN A 127 -15.32 -5.85 -24.70
N ASP A 128 -16.26 -5.15 -24.08
CA ASP A 128 -17.60 -4.95 -24.63
C ASP A 128 -17.57 -4.18 -25.95
N GLN A 129 -16.70 -3.17 -26.07
CA GLN A 129 -16.53 -2.39 -27.31
C GLN A 129 -15.90 -3.19 -28.46
N ASP A 130 -15.04 -4.17 -28.16
CA ASP A 130 -14.45 -5.05 -29.17
C ASP A 130 -15.43 -6.11 -29.66
N LEU A 131 -16.44 -6.48 -28.86
CA LEU A 131 -17.51 -7.41 -29.25
C LEU A 131 -18.60 -6.74 -30.12
N GLU A 132 -18.72 -5.42 -30.06
CA GLU A 132 -19.67 -4.62 -30.85
C GLU A 132 -19.12 -4.16 -32.22
N ARG A 133 -17.84 -4.45 -32.53
CA ARG A 133 -17.17 -4.10 -33.80
C ARG A 133 -17.04 -5.29 -34.75
#